data_AF-A0A5Q0EFG9-F1
#
_entry.id   AF-A0A5Q0EFG9-F1
#
_cell.length_a   1.000
_cell.length_b   1.000
_cell.length_c   1.000
_cell.angle_alpha   90.00
_cell.angle_beta   90.00
_cell.angle_gamma   90.00
#
_symmetry.space_group_name_H-M   'P 1'
#
loop_
_entity.id
_entity.type
_entity.pdbx_description
1 polymer ?
#
loop_
_entity_poly.entity_id
_entity_poly.type
_entity_poly.pdbx_seq_one_letter_code
_entity_poly.pdbx_strand_id
1 'polypeptide(L)'
;MPNPKTQKPFVSIFAAWDTARKKAGMPDVKIHTLRHSFASWLVQSGQSLFMVQKLLRYSSVHTSQRYSHLSHDSLLSAADLATKA
;
A
#
# COMPACT_ATOMS: atom_id res chain seq x y z
N MET A 1 23.12 9.38 10.66
CA MET A 1 23.46 8.69 11.92
C MET A 1 23.86 7.25 11.60
N PRO A 2 24.98 6.74 12.12
CA PRO A 2 25.40 5.34 11.94
C PRO A 2 24.50 4.37 12.71
N ASN A 3 24.52 3.08 12.36
CA ASN A 3 23.79 2.06 13.08
C ASN A 3 24.36 1.89 14.51
N PRO A 4 23.56 2.02 15.59
CA PRO A 4 24.03 1.90 16.98
C PRO A 4 24.69 0.55 17.31
N LYS A 5 24.33 -0.53 16.60
CA LYS A 5 24.84 -1.89 16.85
C LYS A 5 26.11 -2.25 16.08
N THR A 6 26.31 -1.67 14.89
CA THR A 6 27.41 -2.06 14.00
C THR A 6 28.38 -0.92 13.67
N GLN A 7 28.07 0.31 14.10
CA GLN A 7 28.80 1.56 13.81
C GLN A 7 29.02 1.87 12.31
N LYS A 8 28.46 1.05 11.41
CA LYS A 8 28.50 1.22 9.97
C LYS A 8 27.25 1.97 9.47
N PRO A 9 27.30 2.64 8.30
CA PRO A 9 26.12 3.19 7.66
C PRO A 9 25.07 2.11 7.41
N PHE A 10 23.79 2.48 7.47
CA PHE A 10 22.71 1.57 7.06
C PHE A 10 22.83 1.31 5.56
N VAL A 11 23.26 0.10 5.20
CA VAL A 11 23.39 -0.34 3.80
C VAL A 11 22.06 -0.78 3.20
N SER A 12 21.06 -1.10 4.03
CA SER A 12 19.74 -1.54 3.56
C SER A 12 18.60 -1.09 4.47
N ILE A 13 17.44 -0.84 3.86
CA ILE A 13 16.21 -0.47 4.59
C ILE A 13 15.67 -1.63 5.44
N PHE A 14 16.06 -2.86 5.11
CA PHE A 14 15.52 -4.08 5.70
C PHE A 14 15.87 -4.21 7.19
N ALA A 15 17.04 -3.74 7.60
CA ALA A 15 17.44 -3.77 9.01
C ALA A 15 16.57 -2.84 9.88
N ALA A 16 16.27 -1.64 9.37
CA ALA A 16 15.37 -0.70 10.03
C ALA A 16 13.93 -1.25 10.06
N TRP A 17 13.48 -1.82 8.93
CA TRP A 17 12.16 -2.44 8.82
C TRP A 17 11.98 -3.63 9.77
N ASP A 18 12.96 -4.53 9.87
CA ASP A 18 12.90 -5.68 10.77
C ASP A 18 12.83 -5.26 12.24
N THR A 19 13.56 -4.21 12.61
CA THR A 19 13.47 -3.64 13.96
C THR A 19 12.08 -3.05 14.21
N ALA A 20 11.55 -2.28 13.25
CA ALA A 20 10.23 -1.65 13.37
C ALA A 20 9.11 -2.69 13.49
N ARG A 21 9.11 -3.72 12.65
CA ARG A 21 8.04 -4.73 12.64
C ARG A 21 8.06 -5.62 13.89
N LYS A 22 9.25 -5.92 14.44
CA LYS A 22 9.40 -6.62 15.72
C LYS A 22 8.88 -5.76 16.88
N LYS A 23 9.20 -4.47 16.89
CA LYS A 23 8.67 -3.52 17.90
C LYS A 23 7.15 -3.37 17.82
N ALA A 24 6.57 -3.45 16.62
CA ALA A 24 5.12 -3.40 16.42
C ALA A 24 4.41 -4.74 16.73
N GLY A 25 5.14 -5.79 17.14
CA GLY A 25 4.55 -7.12 17.38
C GLY A 25 4.05 -7.83 16.11
N MET A 26 4.50 -7.41 14.93
CA MET A 26 4.06 -7.92 13.63
C MET A 26 5.24 -8.49 12.81
N PRO A 27 5.80 -9.64 13.23
CA PRO A 27 6.98 -10.21 12.60
C PRO A 27 6.72 -10.82 11.22
N ASP A 28 5.48 -10.94 10.73
CA ASP A 28 5.23 -11.53 9.40
C ASP A 28 4.98 -10.48 8.32
N VAL A 29 4.87 -9.21 8.70
CA VAL A 29 4.53 -8.13 7.76
C VAL A 29 5.75 -7.80 6.89
N LYS A 30 5.54 -7.86 5.58
CA LYS A 30 6.51 -7.45 4.55
C LYS A 30 6.20 -6.03 4.09
N ILE A 31 7.22 -5.29 3.64
CA ILE A 31 7.07 -3.92 3.09
C ILE A 31 6.06 -3.91 1.94
N HIS A 32 6.06 -4.95 1.10
CA HIS A 32 5.09 -5.07 0.01
C HIS A 32 3.65 -5.24 0.50
N THR A 33 3.42 -5.91 1.63
CA THR A 33 2.08 -6.03 2.23
C THR A 33 1.52 -4.67 2.62
N LEU A 34 2.35 -3.80 3.23
CA LEU A 34 1.93 -2.43 3.52
C LEU A 34 1.57 -1.65 2.26
N ARG A 35 2.38 -1.78 1.20
CA ARG A 35 2.08 -1.17 -0.10
C ARG A 35 0.72 -1.66 -0.64
N HIS A 36 0.41 -2.94 -0.46
CA HIS A 36 -0.86 -3.51 -0.88
C HIS A 36 -2.05 -2.98 -0.05
N SER A 37 -1.90 -2.88 1.26
CA SER A 37 -2.93 -2.31 2.14
C SER A 37 -3.21 -0.85 1.80
N PHE A 38 -2.17 -0.05 1.58
CA PHE A 38 -2.32 1.36 1.18
C PHE A 38 -3.05 1.51 -0.17
N ALA A 39 -2.70 0.69 -1.16
CA ALA A 39 -3.39 0.69 -2.45
C ALA A 39 -4.87 0.29 -2.32
N SER A 40 -5.16 -0.72 -1.49
CA SER A 40 -6.54 -1.19 -1.25
C SER A 40 -7.39 -0.10 -0.61
N TRP A 41 -6.85 0.63 0.38
CA TRP A 41 -7.55 1.75 1.00
C TRP A 41 -7.83 2.90 0.02
N LEU A 42 -6.90 3.21 -0.87
CA LEU A 42 -7.13 4.25 -1.89
C LEU A 42 -8.22 3.85 -2.89
N VAL A 43 -8.27 2.59 -3.30
CA VAL A 43 -9.31 2.12 -4.22
C VAL A 43 -10.67 2.05 -3.53
N GLN A 44 -10.68 1.65 -2.25
CA GLN A 44 -11.90 1.63 -1.45
C GLN A 44 -12.44 3.05 -1.16
N SER A 45 -11.58 4.06 -1.09
CA SER A 45 -12.01 5.47 -0.98
C SER A 45 -12.51 6.07 -2.30
N GLY A 46 -12.67 5.24 -3.35
CA GLY A 46 -13.21 5.64 -4.65
C GLY A 46 -12.21 6.35 -5.56
N GLN A 47 -10.91 6.35 -5.21
CA GLN A 47 -9.89 6.96 -6.06
C GLN A 47 -9.63 6.10 -7.30
N SER A 48 -9.49 6.76 -8.45
CA SER A 48 -9.22 6.07 -9.72
C SER A 48 -7.92 5.27 -9.65
N LEU A 49 -7.91 4.08 -10.26
CA LEU A 49 -6.71 3.23 -10.37
C LEU A 49 -5.52 3.99 -10.97
N PHE A 50 -5.76 4.94 -11.87
CA PHE A 50 -4.74 5.80 -12.46
C PHE A 50 -4.08 6.72 -11.41
N MET A 51 -4.86 7.30 -10.50
CA MET A 51 -4.33 8.08 -9.37
C MET A 51 -3.55 7.21 -8.39
N VAL A 52 -4.05 6.01 -8.08
CA VAL A 52 -3.37 5.04 -7.21
C VAL A 52 -2.02 4.62 -7.81
N GLN A 53 -1.97 4.37 -9.11
CA GLN A 53 -0.73 4.07 -9.85
C GLN A 53 0.28 5.23 -9.80
N LYS A 54 -0.18 6.48 -9.96
CA LYS A 54 0.69 7.67 -9.85
C LYS A 54 1.24 7.83 -8.43
N LEU A 55 0.40 7.68 -7.40
CA LEU A 55 0.80 7.80 -5.99
C LEU A 55 1.82 6.73 -5.58
N LEU A 56 1.67 5.51 -6.11
CA LEU A 56 2.57 4.38 -5.84
C LEU A 56 3.82 4.37 -6.73
N ARG A 57 3.98 5.38 -7.60
CA ARG A 57 5.12 5.64 -8.49
C ARG A 57 5.65 4.35 -9.12
N TYR A 58 5.01 3.90 -10.19
CA TYR A 58 5.29 2.68 -10.96
C TYR A 58 4.95 1.36 -10.25
N SER A 59 3.76 1.24 -9.64
CA SER A 59 3.21 -0.10 -9.41
C SER A 59 2.94 -0.73 -10.77
N SER A 60 3.65 -1.80 -11.12
CA SER A 60 3.46 -2.54 -12.38
C SER A 60 1.97 -2.70 -12.69
N VAL A 61 1.57 -2.51 -13.95
CA VAL A 61 0.18 -2.67 -14.44
C VAL A 61 -0.44 -3.98 -13.94
N HIS A 62 0.37 -5.03 -13.82
CA HIS A 62 0.01 -6.34 -13.28
C HIS A 62 -0.45 -6.32 -11.81
N THR A 63 0.08 -5.39 -10.99
CA THR A 63 -0.35 -5.17 -9.60
C THR A 63 -1.64 -4.36 -9.54
N SER A 64 -1.88 -3.50 -10.53
CA SER A 64 -3.06 -2.64 -10.59
C SER A 64 -4.29 -3.40 -11.06
N GLN A 65 -4.10 -4.39 -11.94
CA GLN A 65 -5.14 -5.33 -12.35
C GLN A 65 -5.70 -6.13 -11.15
N ARG A 66 -4.91 -6.32 -10.09
CA ARG A 66 -5.41 -6.91 -8.84
C ARG A 66 -6.37 -5.97 -8.09
N TYR A 67 -6.43 -4.67 -8.35
CA TYR A 67 -7.39 -3.77 -7.69
C TYR A 67 -8.54 -3.33 -8.58
N SER A 68 -8.61 -3.81 -9.83
CA SER A 68 -9.69 -3.43 -10.74
C SER A 68 -11.06 -3.87 -10.25
N HIS A 69 -11.15 -5.03 -9.58
CA HIS A 69 -12.40 -5.55 -9.02
C HIS A 69 -12.92 -4.67 -7.88
N LEU A 70 -12.05 -4.21 -6.98
CA LEU A 70 -12.41 -3.30 -5.88
C LEU A 70 -12.95 -1.95 -6.39
N SER A 71 -12.42 -1.46 -7.51
CA SER A 71 -12.92 -0.23 -8.13
C SER A 71 -14.30 -0.40 -8.75
N HIS A 72 -14.65 -1.60 -9.22
CA HIS A 72 -15.98 -1.89 -9.78
C HIS A 72 -17.04 -1.82 -8.68
N ASP A 73 -16.76 -2.41 -7.52
CA ASP A 73 -17.66 -2.35 -6.36
C ASP A 73 -17.84 -0.92 -5.85
N SER A 74 -16.76 -0.13 -5.79
CA SER A 74 -16.83 1.29 -5.43
C SER A 74 -17.67 2.12 -6.41
N LEU A 75 -17.57 1.85 -7.72
CA LEU A 75 -18.36 2.54 -8.74
C LEU A 75 -19.86 2.21 -8.67
N LEU A 76 -20.19 0.93 -8.45
CA LEU A 76 -21.58 0.49 -8.26
C LEU A 76 -22.18 1.14 -7.01
N SER A 77 -21.45 1.15 -5.90
CA SER A 77 -21.90 1.82 -4.68
C SER A 77 -22.10 3.32 -4.85
N ALA A 78 -21.24 3.99 -5.64
CA ALA A 78 -21.40 5.41 -5.94
C ALA A 78 -22.60 5.68 -6.87
N ALA A 79 -22.86 4.81 -7.85
CA ALA A 79 -24.02 4.89 -8.72
C ALA A 79 -25.33 4.67 -7.94
N ASP A 80 -25.37 3.69 -7.03
CA ASP A 80 -26.53 3.44 -6.17
C ASP A 80 -26.84 4.62 -5.25
N LEU A 81 -25.81 5.33 -4.76
CA LEU A 81 -25.98 6.56 -3.99
C LEU A 81 -26.55 7.70 -4.84
N ALA A 82 -26.10 7.84 -6.08
CA ALA A 82 -26.58 8.88 -7.00
C ALA A 82 -28.04 8.63 -7.46
N THR A 83 -28.49 7.37 -7.47
CA THR A 83 -29.85 7.00 -7.89
C THR A 83 -30.87 7.08 -6.75
N LYS A 84 -30.40 7.22 -5.49
CA LYS A 84 -31.22 7.35 -4.28
C LYS A 84 -31.50 8.80 -3.85
N ALA A 85 -31.06 9.79 -4.63
CA ALA A 85 -31.36 11.21 -4.43
C ALA A 85 -32.47 11.66 -5.38
#